data_AF-A0A377M8B6-F1
#
_entry.id   AF-A0A377M8B6-F1
#
_cell.length_a   1.000
_cell.length_b   1.000
_cell.length_c   1.000
_cell.angle_alpha   90.00
_cell.angle_beta   90.00
_cell.angle_gamma   90.00
#
_symmetry.space_group_name_H-M   'P 1'
#
loop_
_entity.id
_entity.type
_entity.pdbx_description
1 polymer ?
#
loop_
_entity_poly.entity_id
_entity_poly.type
_entity_poly.pdbx_seq_one_letter_code
_entity_poly.pdbx_strand_id
1 'polypeptide(L)'
;MLLRYRQELDRQRLMQRDGSGVRSEFEQARSQYAVQVQQIAVSEAQIAQAEMAVKTAQANLSYTRIVAPVDGEVLGIVTREGQTIVSSQTAPTILVLADLDTMQVQTRISEADVQKIHPAAAQFLCHRQSG
;
A
#
# COMPACT_ATOMS: atom_id res chain seq x y z
N MET A 1 19.17 -18.89 -22.08
CA MET A 1 18.57 -20.25 -21.99
C MET A 1 17.43 -20.46 -22.99
N LEU A 2 16.39 -19.63 -23.03
CA LEU A 2 15.25 -19.81 -23.96
C LEU A 2 15.63 -19.78 -25.45
N LEU A 3 16.64 -18.97 -25.82
CA LEU A 3 17.14 -18.87 -27.19
C LEU A 3 17.59 -20.22 -27.75
N ARG A 4 18.22 -21.07 -26.92
CA ARG A 4 18.72 -22.38 -27.33
C ARG A 4 17.58 -23.35 -27.66
N TYR A 5 16.53 -23.35 -26.84
CA TYR A 5 15.32 -24.15 -27.08
C TYR A 5 14.53 -23.66 -28.30
N ARG A 6 14.52 -22.34 -28.54
CA ARG A 6 13.91 -21.76 -29.74
C ARG A 6 14.67 -22.18 -31.02
N GLN A 7 15.99 -22.08 -31.00
CA GLN A 7 16.83 -22.50 -32.12
C GLN A 7 16.70 -23.99 -32.41
N GLU A 8 16.60 -24.84 -31.39
CA GLU A 8 16.38 -26.28 -31.55
C GLU A 8 15.01 -26.56 -32.17
N LEU A 9 13.95 -25.90 -31.68
CA LEU A 9 12.61 -26.01 -32.26
C LEU A 9 12.62 -25.62 -33.75
N ASP A 10 13.23 -24.48 -34.08
CA ASP A 10 13.30 -23.98 -35.45
C ASP A 10 14.08 -24.96 -36.35
N ARG A 11 15.16 -25.54 -35.84
CA ARG A 11 15.94 -26.58 -36.55
C ARG A 11 15.12 -27.83 -36.82
N GLN A 12 14.42 -28.34 -35.81
CA GLN A 12 13.56 -29.52 -35.95
C GLN A 12 12.40 -29.27 -36.93
N ARG A 13 11.87 -28.05 -36.95
CA ARG A 13 10.81 -27.64 -37.87
C ARG A 13 11.27 -27.63 -39.33
N LEU A 14 12.53 -27.22 -39.59
CA LEU A 14 13.14 -27.27 -40.92
C LEU A 14 13.36 -28.72 -41.36
N MET A 15 13.96 -29.57 -40.51
CA MET A 15 14.22 -30.98 -40.84
C MET A 15 12.92 -31.77 -41.11
N GLN A 16 11.85 -31.47 -40.38
CA GLN A 16 10.54 -32.08 -40.61
C GLN A 16 9.91 -31.64 -41.95
N ARG A 17 10.16 -30.40 -42.36
CA ARG A 17 9.70 -29.85 -43.65
C ARG A 17 10.47 -30.45 -44.83
N ASP A 18 11.76 -30.74 -44.64
CA ASP A 18 12.62 -31.41 -45.61
C ASP A 18 12.45 -32.95 -45.62
N GLY A 19 11.45 -33.48 -44.89
CA GLY A 19 11.11 -34.91 -44.86
C GLY A 19 12.11 -35.81 -44.11
N SER A 20 13.12 -35.22 -43.47
CA SER A 20 14.21 -35.92 -42.77
C SER A 20 14.03 -35.94 -41.25
N GLY A 21 13.05 -35.22 -40.72
CA GLY A 21 12.80 -35.05 -39.30
C GLY A 21 11.93 -36.14 -38.67
N VAL A 22 12.25 -36.50 -37.43
CA VAL A 22 11.46 -37.44 -36.61
C VAL A 22 10.35 -36.67 -35.89
N ARG A 23 9.11 -37.17 -35.98
CA ARG A 23 7.94 -36.50 -35.41
C ARG A 23 7.99 -36.40 -33.88
N SER A 24 8.50 -37.43 -33.19
CA SER A 24 8.65 -37.43 -31.73
C SER A 24 9.64 -36.37 -31.24
N GLU A 25 10.76 -36.19 -31.94
CA GLU A 25 11.77 -35.17 -31.59
C GLU A 25 11.21 -33.75 -31.72
N PHE A 26 10.42 -33.49 -32.78
CA PHE A 26 9.76 -32.20 -32.95
C PHE A 26 8.75 -31.91 -31.81
N GLU A 27 7.93 -32.89 -31.45
CA GLU A 27 6.97 -32.74 -30.34
C GLU A 27 7.69 -32.54 -29.00
N GLN A 28 8.81 -33.22 -28.78
CA GLN A 28 9.65 -33.06 -27.60
C GLN A 28 10.28 -31.67 -27.53
N ALA A 29 10.88 -31.17 -28.61
CA ALA A 29 11.44 -29.83 -28.69
C ALA A 29 10.36 -28.75 -28.45
N ARG A 30 9.15 -28.95 -28.98
CA ARG A 30 7.99 -28.07 -28.74
C ARG A 30 7.55 -28.04 -27.29
N SER A 31 7.46 -29.21 -26.65
CA SER A 31 7.12 -29.32 -25.24
C SER A 31 8.16 -28.63 -24.35
N GLN A 32 9.45 -28.87 -24.61
CA GLN A 32 10.54 -28.23 -23.86
C GLN A 32 10.55 -26.71 -24.00
N TYR A 33 10.33 -26.19 -25.21
CA TYR A 33 10.20 -24.76 -25.43
C TYR A 33 9.02 -24.17 -24.64
N ALA A 34 7.85 -24.84 -24.67
CA ALA A 34 6.68 -24.41 -23.94
C ALA A 34 6.90 -24.39 -22.42
N VAL A 35 7.52 -25.45 -21.86
CA VAL A 35 7.89 -25.51 -20.43
C VAL A 35 8.82 -24.36 -20.07
N GLN A 36 9.83 -24.07 -20.90
CA GLN A 36 10.79 -23.00 -20.62
C GLN A 36 10.14 -21.60 -20.67
N VAL A 37 9.15 -21.38 -21.55
CA VAL A 37 8.35 -20.15 -21.57
C VAL A 37 7.57 -20.01 -20.27
N GLN A 38 6.89 -21.08 -19.82
CA GLN A 38 6.15 -21.04 -18.55
C GLN A 38 7.08 -20.81 -17.35
N GLN A 39 8.29 -21.36 -17.38
CA GLN A 39 9.27 -21.14 -16.33
C GLN A 39 9.66 -19.66 -16.19
N ILE A 40 9.71 -18.90 -17.31
CA ILE A 40 9.93 -17.46 -17.26
C ILE A 40 8.77 -16.76 -16.56
N ALA A 41 7.52 -17.08 -16.93
CA ALA A 41 6.35 -16.49 -16.29
C ALA A 41 6.32 -16.76 -14.77
N VAL A 42 6.72 -17.96 -14.35
CA VAL A 42 6.89 -18.30 -12.93
C VAL A 42 7.98 -17.46 -12.27
N SER A 43 9.13 -17.31 -12.92
CA SER A 43 10.22 -16.47 -12.40
C SER A 43 9.84 -14.98 -12.32
N GLU A 44 9.09 -14.47 -13.29
CA GLU A 44 8.53 -13.11 -13.24
C GLU A 44 7.57 -12.92 -12.06
N ALA A 45 6.70 -13.92 -11.80
CA ALA A 45 5.82 -13.91 -10.64
C ALA A 45 6.61 -13.92 -9.31
N GLN A 46 7.71 -14.68 -9.24
CA GLN A 46 8.60 -14.70 -8.08
C GLN A 46 9.30 -13.36 -7.87
N ILE A 47 9.72 -12.69 -8.95
CA ILE A 47 10.29 -11.33 -8.88
C ILE A 47 9.25 -10.37 -8.33
N ALA A 48 8.02 -10.37 -8.86
CA ALA A 48 6.94 -9.52 -8.36
C ALA A 48 6.64 -9.77 -6.87
N GLN A 49 6.67 -11.03 -6.44
CA GLN A 49 6.50 -11.39 -5.03
C GLN A 49 7.64 -10.83 -4.16
N ALA A 50 8.90 -10.93 -4.62
CA ALA A 50 10.05 -10.38 -3.92
C ALA A 50 10.00 -8.84 -3.84
N GLU A 51 9.60 -8.16 -4.92
CA GLU A 51 9.38 -6.71 -4.94
C GLU A 51 8.30 -6.27 -3.94
N MET A 52 7.22 -7.04 -3.81
CA MET A 52 6.19 -6.78 -2.80
C MET A 52 6.71 -6.94 -1.38
N ALA A 53 7.59 -7.91 -1.12
CA ALA A 53 8.24 -8.06 0.17
C ALA A 53 9.15 -6.86 0.50
N VAL A 54 9.89 -6.35 -0.50
CA VAL A 54 10.70 -5.13 -0.36
C VAL A 54 9.82 -3.91 -0.08
N LYS A 55 8.72 -3.72 -0.82
CA LYS A 55 7.76 -2.64 -0.57
C LYS A 55 7.16 -2.71 0.83
N THR A 56 6.82 -3.91 1.31
CA THR A 56 6.31 -4.11 2.67
C THR A 56 7.36 -3.76 3.72
N ALA A 57 8.62 -4.16 3.50
CA ALA A 57 9.72 -3.78 4.40
C ALA A 57 9.96 -2.26 4.42
N GLN A 58 9.85 -1.58 3.27
CA GLN A 58 9.94 -0.13 3.18
C GLN A 58 8.76 0.57 3.89
N ALA A 59 7.54 0.06 3.75
CA ALA A 59 6.38 0.57 4.49
C ALA A 59 6.59 0.43 6.00
N ASN A 60 7.10 -0.72 6.46
CA ASN A 60 7.43 -0.92 7.88
C ASN A 60 8.51 0.05 8.38
N LEU A 61 9.51 0.35 7.56
CA LEU A 61 10.49 1.38 7.88
C LEU A 61 9.85 2.77 7.96
N SER A 62 8.89 3.09 7.08
CA SER A 62 8.19 4.38 7.13
C SER A 62 7.38 4.56 8.41
N TYR A 63 6.81 3.50 8.99
CA TYR A 63 6.13 3.55 10.28
C TYR A 63 7.05 3.89 11.47
N THR A 64 8.38 3.83 11.30
CA THR A 64 9.33 4.31 12.32
C THR A 64 9.42 5.83 12.38
N ARG A 65 8.95 6.52 11.34
CA ARG A 65 8.89 7.98 11.28
C ARG A 65 7.44 8.43 11.41
N ILE A 66 7.13 9.06 12.54
CA ILE A 66 5.81 9.64 12.78
C ILE A 66 5.76 10.99 12.05
N VAL A 67 4.87 11.11 11.08
CA VAL A 67 4.59 12.36 10.34
C VAL A 67 3.18 12.85 10.69
N ALA A 68 2.99 14.17 10.72
CA ALA A 68 1.67 14.76 10.95
C ALA A 68 0.74 14.45 9.76
N PRO A 69 -0.51 13.97 9.98
CA PRO A 69 -1.45 13.69 8.90
C PRO A 69 -2.07 14.94 8.29
N VAL A 70 -2.06 16.07 9.01
CA VAL A 70 -2.63 17.37 8.61
C VAL A 70 -1.77 18.52 9.16
N ASP A 71 -1.83 19.66 8.49
CA ASP A 71 -1.29 20.92 9.00
C ASP A 71 -2.13 21.40 10.19
N GLY A 72 -1.47 21.85 11.25
CA GLY A 72 -2.11 22.27 12.49
C GLY A 72 -1.08 22.59 13.57
N GLU A 73 -1.55 23.07 14.72
CA GLU A 73 -0.68 23.39 15.84
C GLU A 73 -0.61 22.21 16.82
N VAL A 74 0.57 22.00 17.43
CA VAL A 74 0.78 20.94 18.42
C VAL A 74 0.16 21.39 19.75
N LEU A 75 -1.00 20.83 20.10
CA LEU A 75 -1.71 21.15 21.34
C LEU A 75 -1.09 20.51 22.58
N GLY A 76 -0.40 19.39 22.40
CA GLY A 76 0.23 18.67 23.50
C GLY A 76 0.97 17.41 23.06
N ILE A 77 2.08 17.15 23.73
CA ILE A 77 2.88 15.93 23.59
C ILE A 77 2.49 15.02 24.76
N VAL A 78 1.82 13.91 24.46
CA VAL A 78 1.28 13.01 25.50
C VAL A 78 2.34 11.99 25.96
N THR A 79 3.30 11.66 25.09
CA THR A 79 4.35 10.66 25.36
C THR A 79 5.75 11.30 25.43
N ARG A 80 6.53 10.95 26.46
CA ARG A 80 7.92 11.40 26.60
C ARG A 80 8.89 10.54 25.79
N GLU A 81 9.92 11.16 25.23
CA GLU A 81 11.01 10.46 24.56
C GLU A 81 11.65 9.43 25.51
N GLY A 82 11.86 8.19 25.02
CA GLY A 82 12.47 7.09 25.78
C GLY A 82 11.50 6.17 26.54
N GLN A 83 10.19 6.39 26.45
CA GLN A 83 9.19 5.46 27.00
C GLN A 83 8.97 4.28 26.04
N THR A 84 9.06 3.03 26.54
CA THR A 84 8.74 1.83 25.75
C THR A 84 7.25 1.81 25.43
N ILE A 85 6.92 1.95 24.14
CA ILE A 85 5.55 1.83 23.64
C ILE A 85 5.34 0.40 23.15
N VAL A 86 4.37 -0.30 23.73
CA VAL A 86 3.92 -1.61 23.24
C VAL A 86 2.70 -1.38 22.34
N SER A 87 2.92 -1.29 21.02
CA SER A 87 1.87 -0.98 20.03
C SER A 87 0.86 -2.12 19.77
N SER A 88 0.86 -3.21 20.54
CA SER A 88 0.11 -4.43 20.21
C SER A 88 -1.32 -4.52 20.75
N GLN A 89 -1.75 -3.64 21.68
CA GLN A 89 -3.10 -3.70 22.27
C GLN A 89 -3.91 -2.39 22.16
N THR A 90 -3.26 -1.23 22.14
CA THR A 90 -3.92 0.06 21.92
C THR A 90 -2.88 0.99 21.33
N ALA A 91 -3.17 1.61 20.17
CA ALA A 91 -2.27 2.61 19.59
C ALA A 91 -2.31 3.85 20.49
N PRO A 92 -1.23 4.20 21.22
CA PRO A 92 -1.25 5.37 22.08
C PRO A 92 -1.21 6.63 21.23
N THR A 93 -1.92 7.67 21.67
CA THR A 93 -1.81 9.00 21.09
C THR A 93 -0.45 9.59 21.47
N ILE A 94 0.40 9.83 20.47
CA ILE A 94 1.76 10.36 20.68
C ILE A 94 1.71 11.90 20.73
N LEU A 95 1.01 12.51 19.76
CA LEU A 95 0.79 13.95 19.67
C LEU A 95 -0.68 14.24 19.36
N VAL A 96 -1.19 15.35 19.91
CA VAL A 96 -2.49 15.90 19.53
C VAL A 96 -2.25 17.15 18.69
N LEU A 97 -2.74 17.11 17.45
CA LEU A 97 -2.72 18.22 16.50
C LEU A 97 -4.14 18.78 16.38
N ALA A 98 -4.27 20.11 16.34
CA ALA A 98 -5.54 20.73 15.99
C ALA A 98 -5.34 21.93 15.06
N ASP A 99 -6.29 22.08 14.14
CA ASP A 99 -6.49 23.31 13.40
C ASP A 99 -7.27 24.29 14.29
N LEU A 100 -6.62 25.41 14.62
CA LEU A 100 -7.17 26.45 15.47
C LEU A 100 -7.81 27.58 14.66
N ASP A 101 -7.84 27.52 13.34
CA ASP A 101 -8.39 28.58 12.49
C ASP A 101 -9.92 28.54 12.45
N THR A 102 -10.50 27.35 12.62
CA THR A 102 -11.97 27.16 12.70
C THR A 102 -12.35 26.44 13.99
N MET A 103 -12.95 27.14 14.96
CA MET A 103 -13.39 26.56 16.22
C MET A 103 -14.88 26.20 16.20
N GLN A 104 -15.22 24.95 16.51
CA GLN A 104 -16.60 24.51 16.70
C GLN A 104 -17.00 24.60 18.19
N VAL A 105 -18.02 25.39 18.48
CA VAL A 105 -18.58 25.50 19.84
C VAL A 105 -19.74 24.51 19.98
N GLN A 106 -19.60 23.54 20.88
CA GLN A 106 -20.69 22.62 21.24
C GLN A 106 -21.34 23.06 22.55
N THR A 107 -22.59 23.51 22.48
CA THR A 107 -23.39 23.88 23.66
C THR A 107 -24.38 22.78 24.00
N ARG A 108 -24.39 22.33 25.26
CA ARG A 108 -25.43 21.40 25.73
C ARG A 108 -26.73 22.16 25.97
N ILE A 109 -27.80 21.65 25.40
CA ILE A 109 -29.15 22.19 25.51
C ILE A 109 -30.02 21.16 26.21
N SER A 110 -30.84 21.63 27.14
CA SER A 110 -31.83 20.79 27.81
C SER A 110 -32.90 20.38 26.80
N GLU A 111 -33.38 19.13 26.90
CA GLU A 111 -34.42 18.59 26.02
C GLU A 111 -35.68 19.48 25.97
N ALA A 112 -36.01 20.15 27.08
CA ALA A 112 -37.12 21.09 27.17
C ALA A 112 -37.01 22.31 26.23
N ASP A 113 -35.80 22.68 25.82
CA ASP A 113 -35.54 23.86 24.99
C ASP A 113 -35.16 23.50 23.54
N VAL A 114 -35.11 22.21 23.19
CA VAL A 114 -34.76 21.75 21.83
C VAL A 114 -35.73 22.29 20.76
N GLN A 115 -37.01 22.45 21.10
CA GLN A 115 -38.05 22.93 20.18
C GLN A 115 -37.87 24.40 19.78
N LYS A 116 -37.10 25.18 20.53
CA LYS A 116 -36.90 26.62 20.33
C LYS A 116 -35.67 26.95 19.48
N ILE A 117 -34.94 25.94 19.01
CA ILE A 117 -33.67 26.11 18.32
C ILE A 117 -33.85 25.94 16.81
N HIS A 118 -33.39 26.94 16.05
CA HIS A 118 -33.39 26.91 14.59
C HIS A 118 -31.96 26.80 14.05
N PRO A 119 -31.72 26.02 12.98
CA PRO A 119 -30.38 25.79 12.41
C PRO A 119 -29.60 27.07 12.05
N ALA A 120 -30.29 28.19 11.81
CA ALA A 120 -29.69 29.47 11.48
C ALA A 120 -29.29 30.33 12.70
N ALA A 121 -29.69 29.97 13.93
CA ALA A 121 -29.46 30.78 15.13
C ALA A 121 -28.21 30.37 15.94
N ALA A 122 -27.47 29.34 15.50
CA ALA A 122 -26.38 28.72 16.27
C ALA A 122 -24.98 28.89 15.63
N GLN A 123 -24.75 29.97 14.88
CA GLN A 123 -23.39 30.32 14.42
C GLN A 123 -22.76 31.35 15.37
N PHE A 124 -22.12 30.86 16.43
CA PHE A 124 -21.19 31.65 17.22
C PHE A 124 -19.77 31.34 16.74
N LEU A 125 -19.21 32.25 15.94
CA LEU A 125 -17.86 32.15 15.40
C LEU A 125 -16.89 32.77 16.41
N CYS A 126 -16.29 31.96 17.27
CA CYS A 126 -15.29 32.43 18.23
C CYS A 126 -13.99 32.78 17.49
N HIS A 127 -13.56 34.04 17.57
CA HIS A 127 -12.23 34.46 17.14
C HIS A 127 -11.22 34.22 18.26
N ARG A 128 -10.03 33.70 17.89
CA ARG A 128 -8.89 33.46 18.80
C ARG A 128 -8.49 34.78 19.47
N GLN A 129 -8.68 34.91 20.79
CA GLN A 129 -7.98 35.92 21.57
C GLN A 129 -6.61 35.38 21.94
N SER A 130 -5.62 35.76 21.14
CA SER A 130 -4.19 35.56 21.43
C SER A 130 -3.78 36.45 22.60
N GLY A 131 -3.29 35.82 23.68
CA GLY A 131 -2.58 36.45 24.79
C GLY A 131 -1.27 35.73 25.03
#